data_AF-A0AAD8A672-F1
#
_entry.id   AF-A0AAD8A672-F1
#
_cell.length_a   1.000
_cell.length_b   1.000
_cell.length_c   1.000
_cell.angle_alpha   90.00
_cell.angle_beta   90.00
_cell.angle_gamma   90.00
#
_symmetry.space_group_name_H-M   'P 1'
#
loop_
_entity.id
_entity.type
_entity.pdbx_description
1 polymer ?
#
loop_
_entity_poly.entity_id
_entity_poly.type
_entity_poly.pdbx_seq_one_letter_code
_entity_poly.pdbx_strand_id
1 'polypeptide(L)'
;MLQGPFVATFASTNLGDVSPNINGPRCEFSGRPCDVHTSSCSGNNEMCFASGPGLDMFQSTRIISGMLFDKAWDLWNKKDAREVTGSIRIIHQFVDMPLQETEYFDPQTRTSKIVRGCLPAMGYSFGAGTTDGPGAFAFHQGMKTENPLWNTVRNFLAKPSAWDMKCHSPKPILLATGEMDFPFEWQPRIVSTQLAILGNMAIACVPGEFTTMSGRRLKATISNTIADLGGASNTPVVIAGLCNVYSDYIVTPEEYQVQRYEGASTIFGPHTLTIYLNQYKKLATALIKNTQLDGGPEPPDLTHDLITFVTPVVYDTPKWNHMFGDCILQPNGTFQPGNTVEAKFVAGHPRNNLTLGFTYLTVERFDEGSRQWIVVATDANWETRFHWIRVSPILGSSEVLITWTINEDVEPGMYRIRHFGSFKYIFGGVHPYQGSTLPFKVVNTGGKYSRFRSDIYY
;
A
#
# COMPACT_ATOMS: atom_id res chain seq x y z
N MET A 1 14.20 12.38 -1.50
CA MET A 1 13.83 13.34 -2.56
C MET A 1 14.37 12.77 -3.87
N LEU A 2 13.60 12.75 -4.96
CA LEU A 2 14.06 12.28 -6.27
C LEU A 2 15.18 13.23 -6.74
N GLN A 3 16.40 12.72 -6.92
CA GLN A 3 17.57 13.56 -7.24
C GLN A 3 17.80 13.73 -8.76
N GLY A 4 16.92 13.18 -9.61
CA GLY A 4 16.99 13.27 -11.07
C GLY A 4 15.82 14.05 -11.68
N PRO A 5 15.96 14.59 -12.90
CA PRO A 5 14.90 15.32 -13.60
C PRO A 5 13.76 14.41 -14.09
N PHE A 6 14.02 13.10 -14.22
CA PHE A 6 13.04 12.12 -14.63
C PHE A 6 12.25 11.59 -13.43
N VAL A 7 10.92 11.60 -13.55
CA VAL A 7 10.00 11.06 -12.55
C VAL A 7 9.15 10.00 -13.23
N ALA A 8 9.24 8.76 -12.75
CA ALA A 8 8.37 7.67 -13.14
C ALA A 8 7.54 7.22 -11.93
N THR A 9 6.24 7.06 -12.14
CA THR A 9 5.29 6.67 -11.10
C THR A 9 4.48 5.48 -11.56
N PHE A 10 4.44 4.42 -10.73
CA PHE A 10 3.48 3.33 -10.85
C PHE A 10 2.30 3.63 -9.94
N ALA A 11 1.16 3.98 -10.53
CA ALA A 11 -0.05 4.33 -9.79
C ALA A 11 -0.94 3.09 -9.54
N SER A 12 -1.62 3.08 -8.39
CA SER A 12 -2.68 2.11 -8.07
C SER A 12 -3.86 2.24 -9.03
N THR A 13 -4.53 1.12 -9.29
CA THR A 13 -5.78 1.04 -10.06
C THR A 13 -6.84 0.28 -9.25
N ASN A 14 -7.70 -0.49 -9.91
CA ASN A 14 -8.61 -1.46 -9.31
C ASN A 14 -7.86 -2.75 -8.88
N LEU A 15 -7.17 -2.68 -7.74
CA LEU A 15 -6.28 -3.72 -7.22
C LEU A 15 -6.88 -4.59 -6.10
N GLY A 16 -8.14 -4.38 -5.72
CA GLY A 16 -8.70 -4.94 -4.48
C GLY A 16 -8.76 -6.47 -4.41
N ASP A 17 -8.66 -7.18 -5.53
CA ASP A 17 -8.64 -8.65 -5.61
C ASP A 17 -7.43 -9.17 -6.40
N VAL A 18 -6.34 -8.40 -6.46
CA VAL A 18 -5.14 -8.70 -7.25
C VAL A 18 -3.92 -8.83 -6.35
N SER A 19 -3.38 -10.04 -6.26
CA SER A 19 -2.19 -10.34 -5.46
C SER A 19 -0.90 -10.38 -6.31
N PRO A 20 0.24 -9.86 -5.81
CA PRO A 20 1.56 -10.07 -6.41
C PRO A 20 2.17 -11.44 -6.08
N ASN A 21 1.56 -12.22 -5.19
CA ASN A 21 2.06 -13.52 -4.74
C ASN A 21 1.62 -14.64 -5.71
N ILE A 22 2.25 -14.66 -6.89
CA ILE A 22 1.82 -15.45 -8.05
C ILE A 22 2.00 -16.98 -7.93
N ASN A 23 2.67 -17.50 -6.89
CA ASN A 23 2.76 -18.95 -6.68
C ASN A 23 1.45 -19.56 -6.14
N GLY A 24 0.48 -18.70 -5.79
CA GLY A 24 -0.83 -19.10 -5.30
C GLY A 24 -0.83 -19.54 -3.83
N PRO A 25 -2.03 -19.67 -3.24
CA PRO A 25 -2.18 -19.92 -1.82
C PRO A 25 -1.94 -21.38 -1.42
N ARG A 26 -1.11 -21.59 -0.40
CA ARG A 26 -0.78 -22.89 0.19
C ARG A 26 -0.80 -22.84 1.71
N CYS A 27 -1.02 -24.00 2.30
CA CYS A 27 -0.96 -24.20 3.75
C CYS A 27 0.49 -24.19 4.25
N GLU A 28 0.73 -23.42 5.31
CA GLU A 28 2.06 -23.10 5.85
C GLU A 28 2.97 -24.31 6.08
N PHE A 29 2.46 -25.36 6.72
CA PHE A 29 3.29 -26.52 7.08
C PHE A 29 3.10 -27.69 6.11
N SER A 30 1.85 -27.95 5.69
CA SER A 30 1.55 -29.09 4.83
C SER A 30 1.86 -28.86 3.34
N GLY A 31 2.00 -27.60 2.91
CA GLY A 31 2.24 -27.23 1.51
C GLY A 31 1.08 -27.55 0.56
N ARG A 32 -0.06 -28.03 1.09
CA ARG A 32 -1.25 -28.38 0.31
C ARG A 32 -1.94 -27.11 -0.22
N PRO A 33 -2.66 -27.20 -1.35
CA PRO A 33 -3.51 -26.11 -1.79
C PRO A 33 -4.54 -25.75 -0.72
N CYS A 34 -4.76 -24.45 -0.50
CA CYS A 34 -5.84 -24.00 0.37
C CYS A 34 -7.21 -24.26 -0.23
N ASP A 35 -8.23 -24.26 0.62
CA ASP A 35 -9.61 -24.17 0.16
C ASP A 35 -9.87 -22.79 -0.49
N VAL A 36 -10.38 -22.79 -1.72
CA VAL A 36 -10.53 -21.58 -2.54
C VAL A 36 -11.62 -20.65 -1.98
N HIS A 37 -12.67 -21.20 -1.38
CA HIS A 37 -13.82 -20.40 -0.93
C HIS A 37 -13.54 -19.71 0.39
N THR A 38 -12.89 -20.41 1.32
CA THR A 38 -12.66 -19.96 2.69
C THR A 38 -11.23 -19.48 2.94
N SER A 39 -10.30 -19.76 2.04
CA SER A 39 -8.86 -19.53 2.23
C SER A 39 -8.37 -20.15 3.54
N SER A 40 -8.77 -21.39 3.78
CA SER A 40 -8.43 -22.15 4.99
C SER A 40 -7.71 -23.46 4.64
N CYS A 41 -7.15 -24.07 5.69
CA CYS A 41 -6.39 -25.32 5.64
C CYS A 41 -7.03 -26.37 6.53
N SER A 42 -7.11 -27.62 6.07
CA SER A 42 -7.76 -28.72 6.80
C SER A 42 -6.89 -29.33 7.92
N GLY A 43 -5.79 -28.68 8.32
CA GLY A 43 -4.79 -29.15 9.29
C GLY A 43 -4.67 -28.23 10.52
N ASN A 44 -3.90 -28.65 11.52
CA ASN A 44 -3.71 -27.98 12.83
C ASN A 44 -3.43 -26.47 12.73
N ASN A 45 -4.48 -25.63 12.76
CA ASN A 45 -4.39 -24.17 12.74
C ASN A 45 -3.30 -23.66 11.77
N GLU A 46 -3.21 -24.23 10.58
CA GLU A 46 -2.25 -23.78 9.56
C GLU A 46 -2.79 -22.54 8.88
N MET A 47 -1.92 -21.56 8.65
CA MET A 47 -2.29 -20.39 7.86
C MET A 47 -2.28 -20.74 6.37
N CYS A 48 -3.28 -20.22 5.66
CA CYS A 48 -3.30 -20.22 4.22
C CYS A 48 -2.67 -18.93 3.70
N PHE A 49 -1.52 -19.01 3.06
CA PHE A 49 -0.83 -17.84 2.53
C PHE A 49 -0.36 -18.06 1.09
N ALA A 50 -0.28 -16.99 0.31
CA ALA A 50 0.29 -17.00 -1.03
C ALA A 50 1.74 -16.49 -0.96
N SER A 51 2.63 -17.15 -1.71
CA SER A 51 4.04 -16.74 -1.80
C SER A 51 4.35 -16.07 -3.13
N GLY A 52 5.29 -15.13 -3.10
CA GLY A 52 5.89 -14.55 -4.29
C GLY A 52 6.85 -15.52 -5.00
N PRO A 53 7.31 -15.18 -6.22
CA PRO A 53 8.11 -16.07 -7.05
C PRO A 53 9.59 -16.16 -6.64
N GLY A 54 10.04 -15.34 -5.70
CA GLY A 54 11.43 -15.32 -5.22
C GLY A 54 11.67 -16.29 -4.06
N LEU A 55 12.95 -16.47 -3.71
CA LEU A 55 13.39 -17.24 -2.53
C LEU A 55 13.00 -16.56 -1.22
N ASP A 56 12.87 -15.23 -1.24
CA ASP A 56 12.38 -14.41 -0.14
C ASP A 56 11.47 -13.28 -0.65
N MET A 57 10.97 -12.46 0.28
CA MET A 57 10.08 -11.35 -0.07
C MET A 57 10.78 -10.21 -0.82
N PHE A 58 12.09 -10.00 -0.62
CA PHE A 58 12.84 -8.98 -1.34
C PHE A 58 13.03 -9.40 -2.80
N GLN A 59 13.45 -10.63 -3.04
CA GLN A 59 13.59 -11.16 -4.39
C GLN A 59 12.23 -11.22 -5.10
N SER A 60 11.17 -11.65 -4.40
CA SER A 60 9.80 -11.61 -4.93
C SER A 60 9.41 -10.19 -5.36
N THR A 61 9.64 -9.19 -4.50
CA THR A 61 9.38 -7.79 -4.82
C THR A 61 10.17 -7.32 -6.04
N ARG A 62 11.46 -7.67 -6.13
CA ARG A 62 12.32 -7.33 -7.28
C ARG A 62 11.84 -7.98 -8.58
N ILE A 63 11.42 -9.24 -8.54
CA ILE A 63 10.90 -9.96 -9.72
C ILE A 63 9.60 -9.32 -10.20
N ILE A 64 8.63 -9.12 -9.30
CA ILE A 64 7.32 -8.57 -9.67
C ILE A 64 7.45 -7.12 -10.14
N SER A 65 8.23 -6.28 -9.45
CA SER A 65 8.49 -4.91 -9.90
C SER A 65 9.25 -4.86 -11.21
N GLY A 66 10.19 -5.78 -11.45
CA GLY A 66 10.88 -5.96 -12.73
C GLY A 66 9.89 -6.24 -13.86
N MET A 67 8.95 -7.17 -13.69
CA MET A 67 7.90 -7.46 -14.67
C MET A 67 7.05 -6.23 -15.01
N LEU A 68 6.69 -5.43 -14.00
CA LEU A 68 5.92 -4.19 -14.20
C LEU A 68 6.76 -3.13 -14.91
N PHE A 69 8.03 -2.97 -14.52
CA PHE A 69 8.98 -2.05 -15.14
C PHE A 69 9.21 -2.39 -16.61
N ASP A 70 9.52 -3.64 -16.91
CA ASP A 70 9.75 -4.15 -18.26
C ASP A 70 8.55 -3.83 -19.15
N LYS A 71 7.33 -4.10 -18.66
CA LYS A 71 6.13 -3.79 -19.44
C LYS A 71 5.91 -2.30 -19.64
N ALA A 72 6.16 -1.48 -18.62
CA ALA A 72 6.03 -0.04 -18.72
C ALA A 72 7.08 0.55 -19.69
N TRP A 73 8.31 0.04 -19.64
CA TRP A 73 9.41 0.44 -20.51
C TRP A 73 9.14 0.04 -21.97
N ASP A 74 8.61 -1.14 -22.20
CA ASP A 74 8.13 -1.57 -23.52
C ASP A 74 7.07 -0.61 -24.06
N LEU A 75 6.05 -0.30 -23.25
CA LEU A 75 4.98 0.62 -23.65
C LEU A 75 5.49 2.05 -23.89
N TRP A 76 6.47 2.50 -23.11
CA TRP A 76 7.10 3.81 -23.26
C TRP A 76 7.86 3.94 -24.59
N ASN A 77 8.54 2.87 -25.02
CA ASN A 77 9.35 2.86 -26.24
C ASN A 77 8.56 2.49 -27.52
N LYS A 78 7.26 2.21 -27.39
CA LYS A 78 6.41 1.94 -28.55
C LYS A 78 6.28 3.16 -29.45
N LYS A 79 6.34 2.93 -30.77
CA LYS A 79 6.24 3.99 -31.79
C LYS A 79 4.79 4.40 -32.12
N ASP A 80 3.82 3.58 -31.74
CA ASP A 80 2.38 3.78 -31.98
C ASP A 80 1.67 4.46 -30.79
N ALA A 81 2.39 5.31 -30.04
CA ALA A 81 1.83 6.06 -28.93
C ALA A 81 0.68 6.97 -29.40
N ARG A 82 -0.41 7.00 -28.62
CA ARG A 82 -1.53 7.91 -28.85
C ARG A 82 -1.29 9.21 -28.11
N GLU A 83 -1.24 10.31 -28.84
CA GLU A 83 -1.15 11.64 -28.24
C GLU A 83 -2.42 11.97 -27.44
N VAL A 84 -2.23 12.49 -26.22
CA VAL A 84 -3.31 13.00 -25.39
C VAL A 84 -3.51 14.48 -25.71
N THR A 85 -4.62 14.80 -26.37
CA THR A 85 -4.91 16.17 -26.85
C THR A 85 -6.31 16.61 -26.42
N GLY A 86 -6.47 17.92 -26.21
CA GLY A 86 -7.74 18.55 -25.84
C GLY A 86 -7.69 19.26 -24.48
N SER A 87 -8.83 19.73 -24.00
CA SER A 87 -8.95 20.50 -22.76
C SER A 87 -8.80 19.64 -21.51
N ILE A 88 -8.27 20.23 -20.44
CA ILE A 88 -8.27 19.65 -19.10
C ILE A 88 -9.54 20.11 -18.37
N ARG A 89 -10.31 19.16 -17.83
CA ARG A 89 -11.49 19.43 -17.00
C ARG A 89 -11.49 18.52 -15.79
N ILE A 90 -11.80 19.05 -14.62
CA ILE A 90 -11.79 18.31 -13.35
C ILE A 90 -13.07 18.65 -12.60
N ILE A 91 -13.69 17.62 -12.01
CA ILE A 91 -14.81 17.79 -11.10
C ILE A 91 -14.58 16.97 -9.85
N HIS A 92 -15.04 17.50 -8.73
CA HIS A 92 -14.99 16.88 -7.42
C HIS A 92 -16.34 17.07 -6.73
N GLN A 93 -16.74 16.08 -5.93
CA GLN A 93 -17.87 16.21 -5.02
C GLN A 93 -17.67 15.26 -3.82
N PHE A 94 -17.93 15.77 -2.62
CA PHE A 94 -18.08 14.96 -1.43
C PHE A 94 -19.45 14.29 -1.39
N VAL A 95 -19.49 13.05 -0.91
CA VAL A 95 -20.71 12.24 -0.93
C VAL A 95 -20.87 11.55 0.41
N ASP A 96 -21.98 11.82 1.11
CA ASP A 96 -22.40 11.05 2.27
C ASP A 96 -23.04 9.74 1.79
N MET A 97 -22.25 8.67 1.77
CA MET A 97 -22.57 7.38 1.16
C MET A 97 -23.85 6.74 1.77
N PRO A 98 -24.04 6.69 3.11
CA PRO A 98 -25.27 6.21 3.73
C PRO A 98 -26.57 6.91 3.31
N LEU A 99 -26.49 8.15 2.79
CA LEU A 99 -27.65 8.93 2.36
C LEU A 99 -27.93 8.81 0.86
N GLN A 100 -27.06 8.14 0.09
CA GLN A 100 -27.26 8.00 -1.34
C GLN A 100 -28.30 6.93 -1.67
N GLU A 101 -29.20 7.26 -2.58
CA GLU A 101 -30.19 6.35 -3.16
C GLU A 101 -30.05 6.33 -4.69
N THR A 102 -30.14 5.14 -5.28
CA THR A 102 -30.07 4.96 -6.74
C THR A 102 -30.88 3.76 -7.19
N GLU A 103 -31.28 3.77 -8.46
CA GLU A 103 -31.86 2.58 -9.09
C GLU A 103 -30.78 1.50 -9.30
N TYR A 104 -31.13 0.26 -8.99
CA TYR A 104 -30.34 -0.93 -9.25
C TYR A 104 -31.19 -1.94 -10.02
N PHE A 105 -30.69 -2.36 -11.19
CA PHE A 105 -31.26 -3.48 -11.93
C PHE A 105 -30.69 -4.79 -11.41
N ASP A 106 -31.55 -5.63 -10.83
CA ASP A 106 -31.17 -6.94 -10.32
C ASP A 106 -31.21 -7.96 -11.47
N PRO A 107 -30.04 -8.48 -11.91
CA PRO A 107 -30.00 -9.39 -13.04
C PRO A 107 -30.64 -10.75 -12.75
N GLN A 108 -30.79 -11.14 -11.48
CA GLN A 108 -31.39 -12.41 -11.10
C GLN A 108 -32.92 -12.34 -11.18
N THR A 109 -33.51 -11.27 -10.65
CA THR A 109 -34.98 -11.08 -10.67
C THR A 109 -35.47 -10.36 -11.92
N ARG A 110 -34.57 -9.74 -12.69
CA ARG A 110 -34.85 -8.88 -13.85
C ARG A 110 -35.77 -7.70 -13.51
N THR A 111 -35.61 -7.15 -12.31
CA THR A 111 -36.39 -6.01 -11.84
C THR A 111 -35.49 -4.90 -11.34
N SER A 112 -35.93 -3.66 -11.53
CA SER A 112 -35.33 -2.50 -10.90
C SER A 112 -35.85 -2.31 -9.49
N LYS A 113 -34.97 -1.92 -8.58
CA LYS A 113 -35.33 -1.48 -7.22
C LYS A 113 -34.50 -0.27 -6.83
N ILE A 114 -35.05 0.60 -5.99
CA ILE A 114 -34.27 1.65 -5.34
C ILE A 114 -33.47 1.02 -4.22
N VAL A 115 -32.16 1.29 -4.22
CA VAL A 115 -31.20 0.83 -3.22
C VAL A 115 -30.55 2.02 -2.55
N ARG A 116 -30.09 1.81 -1.32
CA ARG A 116 -29.49 2.84 -0.47
C ARG A 116 -28.16 2.36 0.12
N GLY A 117 -27.25 3.29 0.39
CA GLY A 117 -26.04 3.02 1.17
C GLY A 117 -26.35 2.70 2.64
N CYS A 118 -25.51 1.86 3.24
CA CYS A 118 -25.59 1.56 4.67
C CYS A 118 -24.63 2.45 5.48
N LEU A 119 -24.87 2.58 6.78
CA LEU A 119 -23.82 3.05 7.70
C LEU A 119 -22.59 2.12 7.61
N PRO A 120 -21.36 2.64 7.76
CA PRO A 120 -20.17 1.82 7.60
C PRO A 120 -20.16 0.65 8.57
N ALA A 121 -19.83 -0.56 8.07
CA ALA A 121 -19.64 -1.73 8.91
C ALA A 121 -18.74 -2.78 8.25
N MET A 122 -17.91 -3.42 9.09
CA MET A 122 -17.00 -4.51 8.70
C MET A 122 -17.60 -5.86 9.01
N GLY A 123 -17.49 -6.80 8.08
CA GLY A 123 -17.99 -8.16 8.22
C GLY A 123 -17.02 -9.08 8.98
N TYR A 124 -17.48 -10.27 9.39
CA TYR A 124 -16.60 -11.26 10.05
C TYR A 124 -15.36 -11.63 9.25
N SER A 125 -15.47 -11.78 7.92
CA SER A 125 -14.32 -12.13 7.08
C SER A 125 -13.25 -11.03 7.02
N PHE A 126 -13.51 -9.80 7.51
CA PHE A 126 -12.44 -8.81 7.72
C PHE A 126 -11.38 -9.34 8.69
N GLY A 127 -11.81 -10.00 9.78
CA GLY A 127 -10.89 -10.59 10.76
C GLY A 127 -10.05 -11.76 10.21
N ALA A 128 -10.44 -12.31 9.05
CA ALA A 128 -9.74 -13.43 8.41
C ALA A 128 -8.52 -12.98 7.58
N GLY A 129 -8.39 -11.69 7.25
CA GLY A 129 -7.37 -11.20 6.33
C GLY A 129 -7.45 -11.86 4.94
N THR A 130 -6.36 -11.78 4.18
CA THR A 130 -6.24 -12.39 2.85
C THR A 130 -5.13 -13.43 2.81
N THR A 131 -4.96 -14.09 1.66
CA THR A 131 -3.81 -14.97 1.45
C THR A 131 -2.49 -14.18 1.39
N ASP A 132 -2.52 -12.85 1.23
CA ASP A 132 -1.32 -12.00 1.25
C ASP A 132 -0.94 -11.54 2.66
N GLY A 133 -1.89 -11.65 3.59
CA GLY A 133 -1.72 -11.31 5.00
C GLY A 133 -2.84 -11.97 5.79
N PRO A 134 -2.66 -13.24 6.20
CA PRO A 134 -3.70 -13.97 6.92
C PRO A 134 -4.01 -13.31 8.27
N GLY A 135 -5.30 -13.22 8.60
CA GLY A 135 -5.80 -12.58 9.81
C GLY A 135 -5.75 -13.49 11.04
N ALA A 136 -6.69 -13.32 11.97
CA ALA A 136 -6.72 -14.15 13.17
C ALA A 136 -7.34 -15.54 12.89
N PHE A 137 -6.76 -16.59 13.49
CA PHE A 137 -7.21 -17.99 13.34
C PHE A 137 -8.69 -18.26 13.64
N ALA A 138 -9.36 -17.36 14.38
CA ALA A 138 -10.78 -17.47 14.70
C ALA A 138 -11.71 -17.15 13.52
N PHE A 139 -11.19 -16.65 12.40
CA PHE A 139 -11.96 -16.22 11.24
C PHE A 139 -11.47 -16.92 9.97
N HIS A 140 -12.39 -17.19 9.05
CA HIS A 140 -12.10 -17.62 7.68
C HIS A 140 -12.87 -16.74 6.70
N GLN A 141 -12.47 -16.73 5.44
CA GLN A 141 -13.20 -15.97 4.43
C GLN A 141 -14.52 -16.65 4.08
N GLY A 142 -15.49 -15.89 3.56
CA GLY A 142 -16.79 -16.43 3.15
C GLY A 142 -17.78 -16.61 4.31
N MET A 143 -17.49 -16.11 5.51
CA MET A 143 -18.39 -16.23 6.66
C MET A 143 -19.67 -15.44 6.45
N LYS A 144 -20.81 -16.13 6.53
CA LYS A 144 -22.17 -15.56 6.45
C LYS A 144 -22.97 -15.69 7.75
N THR A 145 -22.36 -16.27 8.78
CA THR A 145 -22.97 -16.52 10.08
C THR A 145 -22.15 -15.87 11.18
N GLU A 146 -22.84 -15.39 12.22
CA GLU A 146 -22.21 -14.77 13.39
C GLU A 146 -21.65 -15.81 14.38
N ASN A 147 -20.80 -15.36 15.31
CA ASN A 147 -20.33 -16.14 16.45
C ASN A 147 -20.74 -15.45 17.76
N PRO A 148 -21.39 -16.16 18.72
CA PRO A 148 -21.84 -15.56 19.98
C PRO A 148 -20.75 -14.86 20.81
N LEU A 149 -19.52 -15.39 20.80
CA LEU A 149 -18.39 -14.79 21.53
C LEU A 149 -18.03 -13.43 20.95
N TRP A 150 -17.85 -13.37 19.63
CA TRP A 150 -17.50 -12.15 18.92
C TRP A 150 -18.64 -11.13 18.90
N ASN A 151 -19.89 -11.58 18.87
CA ASN A 151 -21.05 -10.72 19.08
C ASN A 151 -21.02 -10.04 20.45
N THR A 152 -20.57 -10.74 21.50
CA THR A 152 -20.48 -10.15 22.85
C THR A 152 -19.43 -9.04 22.89
N VAL A 153 -18.25 -9.27 22.29
CA VAL A 153 -17.18 -8.27 22.19
C VAL A 153 -17.62 -7.08 21.34
N ARG A 154 -18.23 -7.33 20.17
CA ARG A 154 -18.80 -6.29 19.30
C ARG A 154 -19.82 -5.44 20.04
N ASN A 155 -20.81 -6.08 20.68
CA ASN A 155 -21.92 -5.38 21.34
C ASN A 155 -21.46 -4.59 22.58
N PHE A 156 -20.30 -4.92 23.17
CA PHE A 156 -19.69 -4.11 24.21
C PHE A 156 -19.15 -2.78 23.65
N LEU A 157 -18.67 -2.77 22.40
CA LEU A 157 -18.18 -1.55 21.75
C LEU A 157 -19.33 -0.76 21.11
N ALA A 158 -20.06 -1.35 20.17
CA ALA A 158 -21.28 -0.81 19.56
C ALA A 158 -22.13 -1.94 18.98
N LYS A 159 -23.40 -2.00 19.40
CA LYS A 159 -24.34 -3.02 18.93
C LYS A 159 -24.98 -2.57 17.60
N PRO A 160 -24.88 -3.35 16.51
CA PRO A 160 -25.53 -3.00 15.25
C PRO A 160 -27.06 -2.96 15.42
N SER A 161 -27.69 -1.97 14.78
CA SER A 161 -29.14 -1.84 14.77
C SER A 161 -29.79 -2.94 13.91
N ALA A 162 -31.11 -3.14 14.08
CA ALA A 162 -31.86 -4.04 13.21
C ALA A 162 -31.86 -3.56 11.73
N TRP A 163 -31.74 -2.24 11.52
CA TRP A 163 -31.61 -1.66 10.20
C TRP A 163 -30.24 -1.99 9.59
N ASP A 164 -29.15 -1.87 10.34
CA ASP A 164 -27.80 -2.20 9.85
C ASP A 164 -27.70 -3.65 9.41
N MET A 165 -28.17 -4.57 10.26
CA MET A 165 -28.16 -6.00 9.95
C MET A 165 -28.94 -6.31 8.65
N LYS A 166 -30.07 -5.61 8.43
CA LYS A 166 -30.86 -5.77 7.21
C LYS A 166 -30.17 -5.14 6.00
N CYS A 167 -29.61 -3.94 6.16
CA CYS A 167 -28.96 -3.19 5.09
C CYS A 167 -27.70 -3.92 4.57
N HIS A 168 -26.91 -4.47 5.49
CA HIS A 168 -25.66 -5.17 5.19
C HIS A 168 -25.82 -6.61 4.72
N SER A 169 -27.02 -7.20 4.86
CA SER A 169 -27.26 -8.60 4.51
C SER A 169 -26.70 -8.95 3.11
N PRO A 170 -26.00 -10.10 2.93
CA PRO A 170 -25.82 -11.20 3.88
C PRO A 170 -24.59 -11.08 4.81
N LYS A 171 -23.94 -9.90 4.89
CA LYS A 171 -22.76 -9.71 5.75
C LYS A 171 -23.13 -9.83 7.24
N PRO A 172 -22.52 -10.77 7.98
CA PRO A 172 -22.57 -10.73 9.44
C PRO A 172 -21.65 -9.60 9.93
N ILE A 173 -22.18 -8.63 10.66
CA ILE A 173 -21.41 -7.46 11.09
C ILE A 173 -20.49 -7.85 12.26
N LEU A 174 -19.18 -7.69 12.09
CA LEU A 174 -18.18 -7.83 13.16
C LEU A 174 -17.95 -6.50 13.88
N LEU A 175 -17.84 -5.39 13.14
CA LEU A 175 -17.67 -4.04 13.68
C LEU A 175 -18.71 -3.12 13.05
N ALA A 176 -19.59 -2.54 13.86
CA ALA A 176 -20.59 -1.56 13.43
C ALA A 176 -20.00 -0.14 13.49
N THR A 177 -18.95 0.11 12.71
CA THR A 177 -18.11 1.31 12.76
C THR A 177 -18.86 2.63 12.55
N GLY A 178 -19.97 2.61 11.81
CA GLY A 178 -20.85 3.78 11.64
C GLY A 178 -21.68 4.12 12.88
N GLU A 179 -21.76 3.21 13.85
CA GLU A 179 -22.35 3.41 15.17
C GLU A 179 -21.26 3.66 16.24
N MET A 180 -19.98 3.74 15.84
CA MET A 180 -18.83 3.96 16.71
C MET A 180 -18.27 5.37 16.49
N ASP A 181 -18.71 6.33 17.30
CA ASP A 181 -18.37 7.75 17.20
C ASP A 181 -17.50 8.26 18.37
N PHE A 182 -17.17 7.39 19.34
CA PHE A 182 -16.29 7.73 20.46
C PHE A 182 -14.90 7.08 20.31
N PRO A 183 -13.80 7.84 20.52
CA PRO A 183 -13.75 9.30 20.71
C PRO A 183 -14.00 10.14 19.44
N PHE A 184 -14.03 9.49 18.27
CA PHE A 184 -14.35 10.08 16.96
C PHE A 184 -14.88 8.97 16.04
N GLU A 185 -15.38 9.30 14.84
CA GLU A 185 -15.86 8.32 13.85
C GLU A 185 -14.77 7.29 13.48
N TRP A 186 -15.08 5.99 13.57
CA TRP A 186 -14.10 4.92 13.31
C TRP A 186 -13.85 4.66 11.81
N GLN A 187 -14.83 4.98 10.94
CA GLN A 187 -14.72 4.91 9.49
C GLN A 187 -15.46 6.09 8.85
N PRO A 188 -14.97 6.63 7.72
CA PRO A 188 -15.60 7.78 7.07
C PRO A 188 -16.96 7.41 6.50
N ARG A 189 -17.96 8.28 6.69
CA ARG A 189 -19.24 8.23 5.96
C ARG A 189 -19.29 9.14 4.73
N ILE A 190 -18.55 10.25 4.78
CA ILE A 190 -18.38 11.19 3.68
C ILE A 190 -17.11 10.80 2.91
N VAL A 191 -17.26 10.54 1.61
CA VAL A 191 -16.14 10.17 0.73
C VAL A 191 -15.89 11.22 -0.34
N SER A 192 -14.64 11.34 -0.79
CA SER A 192 -14.26 12.21 -1.91
C SER A 192 -14.41 11.45 -3.23
N THR A 193 -15.17 12.01 -4.18
CA THR A 193 -15.25 11.49 -5.55
C THR A 193 -14.72 12.53 -6.53
N GLN A 194 -13.84 12.12 -7.44
CA GLN A 194 -13.21 13.02 -8.39
C GLN A 194 -13.00 12.36 -9.75
N LEU A 195 -13.30 13.10 -10.80
CA LEU A 195 -13.09 12.70 -12.19
C LEU A 195 -12.33 13.81 -12.91
N ALA A 196 -11.25 13.43 -13.60
CA ALA A 196 -10.51 14.32 -14.49
C ALA A 196 -10.63 13.82 -15.93
N ILE A 197 -10.98 14.71 -16.85
CA ILE A 197 -10.86 14.49 -18.30
C ILE A 197 -9.62 15.25 -18.77
N LEU A 198 -8.62 14.51 -19.22
CA LEU A 198 -7.37 15.04 -19.77
C LEU A 198 -7.43 14.88 -21.29
N GLY A 199 -7.92 15.90 -21.97
CA GLY A 199 -8.09 15.86 -23.40
C GLY A 199 -9.04 14.74 -23.85
N ASN A 200 -8.48 13.66 -24.36
CA ASN A 200 -9.19 12.52 -24.93
C ASN A 200 -9.14 11.24 -24.05
N MET A 201 -8.77 11.35 -22.77
CA MET A 201 -8.83 10.29 -21.76
C MET A 201 -9.43 10.78 -20.44
N ALA A 202 -9.83 9.85 -19.58
CA ALA A 202 -10.33 10.15 -18.24
C ALA A 202 -9.58 9.39 -17.14
N ILE A 203 -9.45 10.01 -15.98
CA ILE A 203 -8.91 9.43 -14.74
C ILE A 203 -9.98 9.55 -13.66
N ALA A 204 -10.42 8.41 -13.13
CA ALA A 204 -11.38 8.33 -12.03
C ALA A 204 -10.65 8.04 -10.72
N CYS A 205 -10.62 9.02 -9.80
CA CYS A 205 -9.94 8.95 -8.52
C CYS A 205 -10.88 8.36 -7.46
N VAL A 206 -10.79 7.06 -7.19
CA VAL A 206 -11.73 6.35 -6.31
C VAL A 206 -11.19 6.22 -4.87
N PRO A 207 -12.03 6.47 -3.85
CA PRO A 207 -11.61 6.55 -2.44
C PRO A 207 -11.54 5.17 -1.76
N GLY A 208 -10.91 4.19 -2.41
CA GLY A 208 -10.79 2.83 -1.87
C GLY A 208 -10.24 1.82 -2.87
N GLU A 209 -10.42 0.55 -2.56
CA GLU A 209 -9.90 -0.60 -3.31
C GLU A 209 -10.99 -1.28 -4.12
N PHE A 210 -11.12 -0.88 -5.39
CA PHE A 210 -12.05 -1.53 -6.31
C PHE A 210 -11.50 -2.90 -6.73
N THR A 211 -12.36 -3.92 -6.70
CA THR A 211 -12.04 -5.22 -7.33
C THR A 211 -11.90 -5.09 -8.84
N THR A 212 -11.38 -6.14 -9.47
CA THR A 212 -11.21 -6.27 -10.90
C THR A 212 -12.50 -5.94 -11.64
N MET A 213 -13.63 -6.52 -11.21
CA MET A 213 -14.90 -6.30 -11.90
C MET A 213 -15.54 -4.95 -11.54
N SER A 214 -15.42 -4.49 -10.30
CA SER A 214 -15.85 -3.15 -9.90
C SER A 214 -15.20 -2.08 -10.77
N GLY A 215 -13.87 -2.15 -10.95
CA GLY A 215 -13.13 -1.22 -11.80
C GLY A 215 -13.52 -1.30 -13.27
N ARG A 216 -13.76 -2.51 -13.81
CA ARG A 216 -14.25 -2.70 -15.19
C ARG A 216 -15.63 -2.05 -15.39
N ARG A 217 -16.57 -2.26 -14.48
CA ARG A 217 -17.91 -1.66 -14.53
C ARG A 217 -17.84 -0.13 -14.46
N LEU A 218 -17.00 0.42 -13.59
CA LEU A 218 -16.82 1.88 -13.49
C LEU A 218 -16.23 2.49 -14.77
N LYS A 219 -15.19 1.88 -15.34
CA LYS A 219 -14.61 2.32 -16.62
C LYS A 219 -15.65 2.33 -17.74
N ALA A 220 -16.45 1.26 -17.84
CA ALA A 220 -17.51 1.17 -18.83
C ALA A 220 -18.59 2.24 -18.62
N THR A 221 -19.04 2.46 -17.38
CA THR A 221 -20.04 3.49 -17.05
C THR A 221 -19.57 4.88 -17.48
N ILE A 222 -18.34 5.25 -17.16
CA ILE A 222 -17.78 6.58 -17.53
C ILE A 222 -17.63 6.69 -19.04
N SER A 223 -17.02 5.69 -19.70
CA SER A 223 -16.82 5.69 -21.15
C SER A 223 -18.15 5.78 -21.91
N ASN A 224 -19.16 5.00 -21.50
CA ASN A 224 -20.48 5.01 -22.11
C ASN A 224 -21.18 6.35 -21.88
N THR A 225 -21.11 6.91 -20.67
CA THR A 225 -21.69 8.24 -20.37
C THR A 225 -21.08 9.33 -21.25
N ILE A 226 -19.76 9.29 -21.49
CA ILE A 226 -19.09 10.24 -22.39
C ILE A 226 -19.59 10.08 -23.82
N ALA A 227 -19.71 8.84 -24.31
CA ALA A 227 -20.21 8.54 -25.65
C ALA A 227 -21.68 8.95 -25.85
N ASP A 228 -22.55 8.64 -24.88
CA ASP A 228 -23.99 8.97 -24.91
C ASP A 228 -24.24 10.49 -24.96
N LEU A 229 -23.29 11.28 -24.46
CA LEU A 229 -23.32 12.75 -24.48
C LEU A 229 -22.61 13.36 -25.70
N GLY A 230 -22.32 12.56 -26.72
CA GLY A 230 -21.70 13.02 -27.97
C GLY A 230 -20.17 13.15 -27.93
N GLY A 231 -19.53 12.63 -26.87
CA GLY A 231 -18.08 12.51 -26.78
C GLY A 231 -17.52 11.35 -27.63
N ALA A 232 -16.20 11.14 -27.54
CA ALA A 232 -15.54 10.07 -28.28
C ALA A 232 -16.02 8.69 -27.85
N SER A 233 -16.40 7.85 -28.82
CA SER A 233 -16.65 6.43 -28.61
C SER A 233 -15.37 5.77 -28.06
N ASN A 234 -15.50 4.94 -27.02
CA ASN A 234 -14.37 4.25 -26.35
C ASN A 234 -13.31 5.19 -25.76
N THR A 235 -13.75 6.21 -25.01
CA THR A 235 -12.82 7.06 -24.25
C THR A 235 -12.02 6.21 -23.25
N PRO A 236 -10.67 6.19 -23.30
CA PRO A 236 -9.86 5.47 -22.32
C PRO A 236 -10.12 6.01 -20.91
N VAL A 237 -10.49 5.13 -19.99
CA VAL A 237 -10.70 5.47 -18.57
C VAL A 237 -9.69 4.70 -17.73
N VAL A 238 -8.90 5.42 -16.94
CA VAL A 238 -7.99 4.87 -15.93
C VAL A 238 -8.62 5.03 -14.56
N ILE A 239 -8.55 3.98 -13.74
CA ILE A 239 -8.91 4.08 -12.32
C ILE A 239 -7.63 4.45 -11.56
N ALA A 240 -7.69 5.47 -10.72
CA ALA A 240 -6.69 5.75 -9.71
C ALA A 240 -7.29 5.33 -8.36
N GLY A 241 -6.82 4.20 -7.81
CA GLY A 241 -7.29 3.66 -6.54
C GLY A 241 -6.67 4.38 -5.34
N LEU A 242 -7.25 4.21 -4.15
CA LEU A 242 -6.75 4.80 -2.90
C LEU A 242 -6.55 6.34 -2.97
N CYS A 243 -7.47 7.04 -3.64
CA CYS A 243 -7.39 8.49 -3.82
C CYS A 243 -8.12 9.25 -2.71
N ASN A 244 -7.51 10.33 -2.22
CA ASN A 244 -8.06 11.35 -1.31
C ASN A 244 -8.42 10.85 0.11
N VAL A 245 -9.31 9.88 0.24
CA VAL A 245 -9.74 9.25 1.51
C VAL A 245 -9.85 7.75 1.31
N TYR A 246 -9.53 6.96 2.34
CA TYR A 246 -9.62 5.51 2.27
C TYR A 246 -10.94 5.03 2.90
N SER A 247 -11.78 4.38 2.10
CA SER A 247 -13.07 3.80 2.52
C SER A 247 -13.12 2.28 2.26
N ASP A 248 -11.99 1.59 2.48
CA ASP A 248 -11.84 0.15 2.31
C ASP A 248 -12.17 -0.36 0.89
N TYR A 249 -12.81 -1.52 0.78
CA TYR A 249 -12.99 -2.27 -0.46
C TYR A 249 -14.31 -1.94 -1.15
N ILE A 250 -14.33 -2.06 -2.48
CA ILE A 250 -15.54 -1.92 -3.28
C ILE A 250 -15.65 -3.13 -4.20
N VAL A 251 -16.53 -4.04 -3.82
CA VAL A 251 -16.89 -5.22 -4.62
C VAL A 251 -18.18 -5.02 -5.39
N THR A 252 -18.41 -5.84 -6.41
CA THR A 252 -19.71 -5.91 -7.10
C THR A 252 -20.79 -6.49 -6.18
N PRO A 253 -22.09 -6.18 -6.38
CA PRO A 253 -23.17 -6.80 -5.60
C PRO A 253 -23.11 -8.33 -5.56
N GLU A 254 -22.62 -8.95 -6.64
CA GLU A 254 -22.44 -10.40 -6.79
C GLU A 254 -21.27 -10.93 -5.96
N GLU A 255 -20.09 -10.29 -6.05
CA GLU A 255 -18.93 -10.60 -5.21
C GLU A 255 -19.26 -10.41 -3.71
N TYR A 256 -20.05 -9.39 -3.38
CA TYR A 256 -20.50 -9.12 -2.01
C TYR A 256 -21.25 -10.31 -1.41
N GLN A 257 -22.05 -11.03 -2.20
CA GLN A 257 -22.83 -12.18 -1.70
C GLN A 257 -21.95 -13.32 -1.19
N VAL A 258 -20.69 -13.41 -1.65
CA VAL A 258 -19.76 -14.45 -1.23
C VAL A 258 -19.20 -14.16 0.16
N GLN A 259 -19.07 -12.89 0.55
CA GLN A 259 -18.51 -12.44 1.82
C GLN A 259 -17.08 -12.95 2.09
N ARG A 260 -16.23 -12.95 1.06
CA ARG A 260 -14.76 -12.98 1.23
C ARG A 260 -14.26 -11.68 1.88
N TYR A 261 -12.95 -11.55 2.07
CA TYR A 261 -12.36 -10.39 2.77
C TYR A 261 -12.82 -9.06 2.19
N GLU A 262 -12.79 -8.91 0.87
CA GLU A 262 -13.14 -7.68 0.15
C GLU A 262 -14.63 -7.37 0.30
N GLY A 263 -15.49 -8.40 0.27
CA GLY A 263 -16.93 -8.26 0.47
C GLY A 263 -17.31 -7.91 1.92
N ALA A 264 -16.58 -8.46 2.89
CA ALA A 264 -16.72 -8.10 4.30
C ALA A 264 -16.24 -6.67 4.58
N SER A 265 -15.23 -6.22 3.83
CA SER A 265 -14.63 -4.88 3.92
C SER A 265 -15.29 -3.87 2.98
N THR A 266 -16.41 -4.22 2.33
CA THR A 266 -17.21 -3.25 1.55
C THR A 266 -18.18 -2.53 2.47
N ILE A 267 -17.73 -1.40 3.02
CA ILE A 267 -18.29 -0.82 4.25
C ILE A 267 -19.69 -0.21 4.10
N PHE A 268 -20.12 0.22 2.91
CA PHE A 268 -21.46 0.82 2.73
C PHE A 268 -22.52 -0.19 2.25
N GLY A 269 -22.25 -1.49 2.39
CA GLY A 269 -23.18 -2.58 2.08
C GLY A 269 -23.16 -3.06 0.62
N PRO A 270 -24.10 -3.94 0.22
CA PRO A 270 -24.07 -4.65 -1.07
C PRO A 270 -24.18 -3.75 -2.31
N HIS A 271 -24.66 -2.51 -2.13
CA HIS A 271 -24.90 -1.57 -3.23
C HIS A 271 -23.88 -0.42 -3.28
N THR A 272 -22.76 -0.55 -2.55
CA THR A 272 -21.65 0.41 -2.56
C THR A 272 -21.17 0.72 -3.99
N LEU A 273 -20.89 -0.31 -4.80
CA LEU A 273 -20.49 -0.11 -6.19
C LEU A 273 -21.59 0.59 -7.00
N THR A 274 -22.86 0.18 -6.86
CA THR A 274 -23.97 0.78 -7.60
C THR A 274 -24.05 2.29 -7.38
N ILE A 275 -23.89 2.73 -6.13
CA ILE A 275 -23.87 4.14 -5.75
C ILE A 275 -22.68 4.85 -6.41
N TYR A 276 -21.48 4.27 -6.37
CA TYR A 276 -20.32 4.83 -7.07
C TYR A 276 -20.53 4.92 -8.58
N LEU A 277 -21.09 3.90 -9.24
CA LEU A 277 -21.38 3.96 -10.68
C LEU A 277 -22.33 5.13 -11.01
N ASN A 278 -23.38 5.32 -10.22
CA ASN A 278 -24.30 6.44 -10.39
C ASN A 278 -23.62 7.79 -10.14
N GLN A 279 -22.81 7.90 -9.07
CA GLN A 279 -22.07 9.12 -8.76
C GLN A 279 -21.08 9.50 -9.86
N TYR A 280 -20.29 8.55 -10.37
CA TYR A 280 -19.35 8.84 -11.45
C TYR A 280 -20.03 9.12 -12.80
N LYS A 281 -21.22 8.54 -13.05
CA LYS A 281 -22.08 8.94 -14.16
C LYS A 281 -22.54 10.40 -14.00
N LYS A 282 -22.93 10.82 -12.79
CA LYS A 282 -23.29 12.22 -12.47
C LYS A 282 -22.10 13.16 -12.70
N LEU A 283 -20.91 12.82 -12.20
CA LEU A 283 -19.68 13.59 -12.40
C LEU A 283 -19.33 13.73 -13.89
N ALA A 284 -19.34 12.62 -14.64
CA ALA A 284 -19.06 12.62 -16.07
C ALA A 284 -20.08 13.46 -16.85
N THR A 285 -21.37 13.33 -16.52
CA THR A 285 -22.44 14.14 -17.13
C THR A 285 -22.23 15.62 -16.89
N ALA A 286 -21.91 15.98 -15.64
CA ALA A 286 -21.71 17.37 -15.27
C ALA A 286 -20.48 18.00 -15.95
N LEU A 287 -19.38 17.24 -16.03
CA LEU A 287 -18.18 17.67 -16.75
C LEU A 287 -18.42 17.90 -18.24
N ILE A 288 -19.11 16.98 -18.91
CA ILE A 288 -19.36 17.09 -20.35
C ILE A 288 -20.35 18.22 -20.65
N LYS A 289 -21.38 18.39 -19.82
CA LYS A 289 -22.37 19.47 -19.96
C LYS A 289 -21.90 20.82 -19.42
N ASN A 290 -20.70 20.89 -18.85
CA ASN A 290 -20.15 22.07 -18.17
C ASN A 290 -21.10 22.64 -17.10
N THR A 291 -21.75 21.76 -16.34
CA THR A 291 -22.65 22.15 -15.25
C THR A 291 -21.94 22.05 -13.91
N GLN A 292 -22.07 23.09 -13.08
CA GLN A 292 -21.55 23.07 -11.72
C GLN A 292 -22.39 22.15 -10.82
N LEU A 293 -21.72 21.42 -9.94
CA LEU A 293 -22.36 20.65 -8.86
C LEU A 293 -22.11 21.35 -7.52
N ASP A 294 -23.02 21.16 -6.58
CA ASP A 294 -22.74 21.40 -5.15
C ASP A 294 -21.51 20.57 -4.74
N GLY A 295 -20.64 21.15 -3.91
CA GLY A 295 -19.47 20.49 -3.34
C GLY A 295 -19.81 19.27 -2.46
N GLY A 296 -21.05 19.17 -1.98
CA GLY A 296 -21.49 18.12 -1.06
C GLY A 296 -21.13 18.43 0.40
N PRO A 297 -21.46 17.52 1.34
CA PRO A 297 -21.19 17.73 2.75
C PRO A 297 -19.68 17.70 3.03
N GLU A 298 -19.18 18.62 3.85
CA GLU A 298 -17.77 18.64 4.25
C GLU A 298 -17.45 17.48 5.21
N PRO A 299 -16.33 16.76 5.04
CA PRO A 299 -15.90 15.76 6.00
C PRO A 299 -15.49 16.40 7.34
N PRO A 300 -15.60 15.67 8.47
CA PRO A 300 -15.22 16.19 9.78
C PRO A 300 -13.70 16.47 9.87
N ASP A 301 -13.33 17.53 10.59
CA ASP A 301 -11.94 17.80 10.97
C ASP A 301 -11.66 17.21 12.35
N LEU A 302 -10.86 16.13 12.38
CA LEU A 302 -10.51 15.38 13.59
C LEU A 302 -9.13 15.73 14.15
N THR A 303 -8.47 16.79 13.64
CA THR A 303 -7.07 17.11 13.98
C THR A 303 -6.83 17.38 15.47
N HIS A 304 -7.86 17.75 16.23
CA HIS A 304 -7.79 18.03 17.67
C HIS A 304 -8.27 16.89 18.57
N ASP A 305 -8.80 15.81 17.97
CA ASP A 305 -9.42 14.69 18.70
C ASP A 305 -8.52 13.44 18.76
N LEU A 306 -7.35 13.48 18.10
CA LEU A 306 -6.46 12.34 17.98
C LEU A 306 -5.81 11.94 19.30
N ILE A 307 -5.94 10.66 19.65
CA ILE A 307 -5.29 10.03 20.81
C ILE A 307 -4.17 9.12 20.30
N THR A 308 -2.99 9.20 20.91
CA THR A 308 -1.88 8.27 20.62
C THR A 308 -1.44 7.53 21.86
N PHE A 309 -1.41 6.20 21.77
CA PHE A 309 -0.83 5.30 22.77
C PHE A 309 0.59 4.86 22.38
N VAL A 310 1.11 5.35 21.25
CA VAL A 310 2.47 5.05 20.82
C VAL A 310 3.43 5.84 21.71
N THR A 311 4.21 5.14 22.53
CA THR A 311 5.16 5.77 23.44
C THR A 311 6.16 6.64 22.67
N PRO A 312 6.47 7.87 23.14
CA PRO A 312 7.49 8.69 22.51
C PRO A 312 8.89 8.12 22.79
N VAL A 313 9.89 8.57 22.03
CA VAL A 313 11.28 8.33 22.42
C VAL A 313 11.53 9.10 23.71
N VAL A 314 11.86 8.40 24.79
CA VAL A 314 12.10 9.02 26.10
C VAL A 314 13.51 9.62 26.12
N TYR A 315 14.52 8.79 25.88
CA TYR A 315 15.93 9.15 25.75
C TYR A 315 16.68 8.01 25.03
N ASP A 316 17.91 8.30 24.60
CA ASP A 316 18.86 7.32 24.10
C ASP A 316 20.17 7.43 24.87
N THR A 317 20.79 6.28 25.13
CA THR A 317 22.12 6.19 25.74
C THR A 317 23.01 5.33 24.85
N PRO A 318 24.26 5.74 24.55
CA PRO A 318 25.15 4.86 23.82
C PRO A 318 25.49 3.63 24.68
N LYS A 319 25.95 2.57 24.03
CA LYS A 319 26.44 1.37 24.72
C LYS A 319 27.63 1.75 25.63
N TRP A 320 27.82 1.02 26.73
CA TRP A 320 28.94 1.25 27.64
C TRP A 320 30.27 1.28 26.88
N ASN A 321 31.11 2.29 27.17
CA ASN A 321 32.38 2.58 26.50
C ASN A 321 32.30 2.89 24.99
N HIS A 322 31.14 3.28 24.47
CA HIS A 322 30.97 3.74 23.09
C HIS A 322 30.29 5.11 23.03
N MET A 323 30.44 5.76 21.89
CA MET A 323 29.71 6.97 21.51
C MET A 323 28.72 6.67 20.38
N PHE A 324 27.72 7.52 20.21
CA PHE A 324 26.85 7.44 19.04
C PHE A 324 27.66 7.64 17.75
N GLY A 325 27.46 6.77 16.76
CA GLY A 325 28.23 6.73 15.53
C GLY A 325 29.44 5.80 15.57
N ASP A 326 29.81 5.22 16.73
CA ASP A 326 30.88 4.23 16.76
C ASP A 326 30.49 2.99 15.96
N CYS A 327 31.37 2.59 15.03
CA CYS A 327 31.22 1.36 14.27
C CYS A 327 31.78 0.18 15.08
N ILE A 328 30.88 -0.65 15.59
CA ILE A 328 31.18 -1.79 16.47
C ILE A 328 31.28 -3.12 15.71
N LEU A 329 30.86 -3.16 14.45
CA LEU A 329 31.16 -4.24 13.51
C LEU A 329 31.68 -3.62 12.23
N GLN A 330 32.98 -3.76 11.99
CA GLN A 330 33.66 -3.24 10.80
C GLN A 330 33.58 -4.25 9.64
N PRO A 331 33.37 -3.79 8.40
CA PRO A 331 33.52 -4.62 7.22
C PRO A 331 35.01 -4.90 6.99
N ASN A 332 35.44 -6.13 7.25
CA ASN A 332 36.84 -6.52 7.10
C ASN A 332 37.05 -7.34 5.83
N GLY A 333 38.04 -6.94 5.02
CA GLY A 333 38.54 -7.75 3.91
C GLY A 333 38.29 -7.17 2.53
N THR A 334 38.25 -8.05 1.55
CA THR A 334 38.02 -7.75 0.14
C THR A 334 36.72 -8.41 -0.30
N PHE A 335 35.85 -7.64 -0.93
CA PHE A 335 34.55 -8.09 -1.39
C PHE A 335 34.49 -8.13 -2.92
N GLN A 336 33.60 -8.97 -3.43
CA GLN A 336 33.31 -9.14 -4.85
C GLN A 336 31.80 -8.93 -5.08
N PRO A 337 31.37 -8.66 -6.32
CA PRO A 337 29.96 -8.69 -6.67
C PRO A 337 29.25 -9.95 -6.15
N GLY A 338 28.02 -9.78 -5.65
CA GLY A 338 27.23 -10.80 -4.98
C GLY A 338 27.52 -10.96 -3.49
N ASN A 339 28.62 -10.40 -2.95
CA ASN A 339 28.82 -10.34 -1.50
C ASN A 339 27.95 -9.24 -0.86
N THR A 340 27.60 -9.45 0.40
CA THR A 340 26.95 -8.44 1.24
C THR A 340 27.93 -7.93 2.28
N VAL A 341 28.17 -6.63 2.25
CA VAL A 341 28.96 -5.91 3.26
C VAL A 341 28.06 -5.57 4.43
N GLU A 342 28.53 -5.84 5.65
CA GLU A 342 27.80 -5.53 6.87
C GLU A 342 28.59 -4.58 7.76
N ALA A 343 27.90 -3.59 8.32
CA ALA A 343 28.46 -2.67 9.30
C ALA A 343 27.45 -2.38 10.40
N LYS A 344 27.89 -2.40 11.66
CA LYS A 344 27.01 -2.13 12.81
C LYS A 344 27.48 -0.91 13.58
N PHE A 345 26.56 -0.01 13.91
CA PHE A 345 26.83 1.26 14.58
C PHE A 345 26.04 1.39 15.88
N VAL A 346 26.62 2.03 16.89
CA VAL A 346 25.86 2.52 18.05
C VAL A 346 25.00 3.70 17.62
N ALA A 347 23.70 3.61 17.88
CA ALA A 347 22.72 4.51 17.25
C ALA A 347 21.61 4.94 18.21
N GLY A 348 21.11 6.17 18.02
CA GLY A 348 19.86 6.64 18.62
C GLY A 348 18.62 6.15 17.85
N HIS A 349 17.43 6.32 18.44
CA HIS A 349 16.18 5.92 17.78
C HIS A 349 15.88 6.77 16.53
N PRO A 350 15.55 6.18 15.35
CA PRO A 350 15.25 6.94 14.13
C PRO A 350 14.03 7.89 14.25
N ARG A 351 13.13 7.67 15.22
CA ARG A 351 11.99 8.57 15.49
C ARG A 351 12.40 9.95 16.02
N ASN A 352 13.65 10.12 16.45
CA ASN A 352 14.16 11.43 16.86
C ASN A 352 14.24 12.42 15.69
N ASN A 353 14.51 11.94 14.48
CA ASN A 353 14.59 12.75 13.28
C ASN A 353 14.36 11.88 12.05
N LEU A 354 13.30 12.18 11.28
CA LEU A 354 12.94 11.43 10.08
C LEU A 354 13.92 11.63 8.91
N THR A 355 14.85 12.57 9.01
CA THR A 355 15.88 12.88 7.99
C THR A 355 15.29 13.17 6.60
N LEU A 356 14.13 13.83 6.56
CA LEU A 356 13.42 14.13 5.31
C LEU A 356 14.32 14.91 4.34
N GLY A 357 14.44 14.42 3.10
CA GLY A 357 15.30 15.01 2.08
C GLY A 357 16.79 14.63 2.18
N PHE A 358 17.18 13.85 3.19
CA PHE A 358 18.53 13.33 3.40
C PHE A 358 18.52 11.78 3.43
N THR A 359 19.39 11.14 4.21
CA THR A 359 19.55 9.68 4.31
C THR A 359 20.13 9.25 5.67
N TYR A 360 19.79 8.05 6.15
CA TYR A 360 20.40 7.42 7.32
C TYR A 360 21.76 6.77 7.04
N LEU A 361 22.08 6.51 5.77
CA LEU A 361 23.34 5.88 5.37
C LEU A 361 23.81 6.32 4.00
N THR A 362 25.12 6.27 3.80
CA THR A 362 25.73 6.35 2.47
C THR A 362 26.75 5.24 2.30
N VAL A 363 26.80 4.67 1.10
CA VAL A 363 27.95 3.93 0.60
C VAL A 363 28.75 4.91 -0.23
N GLU A 364 30.02 5.08 0.13
CA GLU A 364 30.90 6.05 -0.51
C GLU A 364 32.08 5.32 -1.15
N ARG A 365 32.42 5.69 -2.40
CA ARG A 365 33.62 5.23 -3.12
C ARG A 365 34.70 6.29 -3.07
N PHE A 366 35.94 5.90 -2.82
CA PHE A 366 37.07 6.80 -2.90
C PHE A 366 37.48 7.02 -4.34
N ASP A 367 37.45 8.28 -4.77
CA ASP A 367 37.94 8.70 -6.09
C ASP A 367 39.38 9.20 -5.98
N GLU A 368 40.31 8.46 -6.56
CA GLU A 368 41.75 8.76 -6.52
C GLU A 368 42.10 10.11 -7.20
N GLY A 369 41.35 10.50 -8.24
CA GLY A 369 41.59 11.72 -9.00
C GLY A 369 41.32 12.99 -8.19
N SER A 370 40.14 13.05 -7.55
CA SER A 370 39.74 14.17 -6.69
C SER A 370 40.23 14.03 -5.24
N ARG A 371 40.67 12.83 -4.83
CA ARG A 371 40.98 12.45 -3.44
C ARG A 371 39.78 12.66 -2.50
N GLN A 372 38.57 12.45 -3.01
CA GLN A 372 37.32 12.62 -2.27
C GLN A 372 36.50 11.32 -2.23
N TRP A 373 35.62 11.24 -1.23
CA TRP A 373 34.62 10.19 -1.13
C TRP A 373 33.36 10.62 -1.87
N ILE A 374 32.93 9.82 -2.84
CA ILE A 374 31.75 10.07 -3.66
C ILE A 374 30.65 9.10 -3.23
N VAL A 375 29.47 9.62 -2.91
CA VAL A 375 28.30 8.79 -2.57
C VAL A 375 27.84 8.03 -3.81
N VAL A 376 27.75 6.70 -3.71
CA VAL A 376 27.27 5.82 -4.78
C VAL A 376 25.93 5.17 -4.46
N ALA A 377 25.59 5.03 -3.17
CA ALA A 377 24.29 4.54 -2.74
C ALA A 377 23.87 5.19 -1.41
N THR A 378 22.56 5.24 -1.18
CA THR A 378 21.89 5.77 0.01
C THR A 378 20.86 4.77 0.52
N ASP A 379 20.19 5.04 1.64
CA ASP A 379 19.06 4.22 2.12
C ASP A 379 17.85 4.13 1.17
N ALA A 380 17.81 4.93 0.09
CA ALA A 380 16.81 4.82 -0.97
C ALA A 380 17.16 3.75 -2.02
N ASN A 381 18.40 3.26 -2.04
CA ASN A 381 18.88 2.29 -3.03
C ASN A 381 18.50 0.85 -2.63
N TRP A 382 18.00 0.07 -3.60
CA TRP A 382 17.51 -1.31 -3.38
C TRP A 382 18.57 -2.26 -2.84
N GLU A 383 19.85 -2.01 -3.10
CA GLU A 383 20.97 -2.82 -2.65
C GLU A 383 21.41 -2.53 -1.22
N THR A 384 20.87 -1.50 -0.57
CA THR A 384 21.21 -1.15 0.82
C THR A 384 20.07 -1.48 1.79
N ARG A 385 20.39 -1.77 3.05
CA ARG A 385 19.41 -1.94 4.13
C ARG A 385 19.84 -1.20 5.38
N PHE A 386 18.84 -0.65 6.07
CA PHE A 386 18.96 -0.03 7.38
C PHE A 386 18.07 -0.78 8.36
N HIS A 387 18.67 -1.43 9.36
CA HIS A 387 17.94 -2.19 10.37
C HIS A 387 18.29 -1.68 11.77
N TRP A 388 17.34 -0.98 12.40
CA TRP A 388 17.49 -0.48 13.76
C TRP A 388 17.09 -1.54 14.79
N ILE A 389 17.90 -1.71 15.83
CA ILE A 389 17.75 -2.74 16.85
C ILE A 389 17.78 -2.10 18.23
N ARG A 390 16.73 -2.31 19.03
CA ARG A 390 16.75 -1.98 20.45
C ARG A 390 17.60 -3.02 21.20
N VAL A 391 18.69 -2.57 21.83
CA VAL A 391 19.58 -3.45 22.61
C VAL A 391 19.17 -3.51 24.07
N SER A 392 18.87 -2.36 24.68
CA SER A 392 18.34 -2.29 26.05
C SER A 392 17.21 -1.28 26.14
N PRO A 393 15.97 -1.72 26.40
CA PRO A 393 14.85 -0.81 26.64
C PRO A 393 15.08 0.06 27.89
N ILE A 394 15.61 -0.54 28.96
CA ILE A 394 15.82 0.13 30.25
C ILE A 394 16.90 1.20 30.14
N LEU A 395 18.01 0.91 29.46
CA LEU A 395 19.12 1.87 29.31
C LEU A 395 18.93 2.81 28.11
N GLY A 396 17.91 2.59 27.28
CA GLY A 396 17.71 3.36 26.06
C GLY A 396 18.80 3.14 25.00
N SER A 397 19.53 2.03 25.03
CA SER A 397 20.59 1.76 24.04
C SER A 397 20.08 1.04 22.81
N SER A 398 20.62 1.42 21.64
CA SER A 398 20.28 0.82 20.36
C SER A 398 21.47 0.78 19.41
N GLU A 399 21.37 -0.09 18.42
CA GLU A 399 22.34 -0.28 17.36
C GLU A 399 21.62 -0.23 16.00
N VAL A 400 22.35 0.09 14.94
CA VAL A 400 21.88 -0.03 13.56
C VAL A 400 22.81 -0.98 12.83
N LEU A 401 22.23 -1.99 12.17
CA LEU A 401 22.91 -2.81 11.17
C LEU A 401 22.62 -2.23 9.79
N ILE A 402 23.69 -1.83 9.10
CA ILE A 402 23.66 -1.42 7.69
C ILE A 402 24.21 -2.57 6.87
N THR A 403 23.49 -2.94 5.81
CA THR A 403 24.00 -3.89 4.82
C THR A 403 24.01 -3.29 3.43
N TRP A 404 24.99 -3.69 2.61
CA TRP A 404 25.10 -3.31 1.21
C TRP A 404 25.47 -4.54 0.38
N THR A 405 24.57 -4.97 -0.50
CA THR A 405 24.84 -6.04 -1.47
C THR A 405 25.50 -5.46 -2.70
N ILE A 406 26.70 -5.96 -3.04
CA ILE A 406 27.47 -5.42 -4.16
C ILE A 406 26.91 -5.98 -5.47
N ASN A 407 26.41 -5.09 -6.34
CA ASN A 407 25.93 -5.46 -7.67
C ASN A 407 27.09 -5.70 -8.66
N GLU A 408 26.80 -6.36 -9.79
CA GLU A 408 27.79 -6.71 -10.83
C GLU A 408 28.42 -5.49 -11.52
N ASP A 409 27.71 -4.36 -11.56
CA ASP A 409 28.10 -3.11 -12.21
C ASP A 409 28.90 -2.17 -11.30
N VAL A 410 29.13 -2.55 -10.05
CA VAL A 410 29.92 -1.75 -9.10
C VAL A 410 31.38 -1.73 -9.51
N GLU A 411 31.94 -0.52 -9.64
CA GLU A 411 33.34 -0.33 -9.99
C GLU A 411 34.29 -0.88 -8.90
N PRO A 412 35.40 -1.54 -9.26
CA PRO A 412 36.43 -1.87 -8.28
C PRO A 412 37.01 -0.62 -7.62
N GLY A 413 37.29 -0.69 -6.32
CA GLY A 413 37.83 0.47 -5.61
C GLY A 413 37.83 0.32 -4.11
N MET A 414 38.17 1.41 -3.42
CA MET A 414 38.03 1.53 -1.98
C MET A 414 36.68 2.15 -1.65
N TYR A 415 36.00 1.54 -0.68
CA TYR A 415 34.66 1.92 -0.26
C TYR A 415 34.61 2.12 1.26
N ARG A 416 33.63 2.89 1.73
CA ARG A 416 33.26 2.95 3.15
C ARG A 416 31.75 3.11 3.28
N ILE A 417 31.22 2.68 4.42
CA ILE A 417 29.84 2.95 4.81
C ILE A 417 29.84 4.05 5.86
N ARG A 418 28.96 5.03 5.71
CA ARG A 418 28.76 6.10 6.67
C ARG A 418 27.31 6.13 7.13
N HIS A 419 27.12 6.25 8.43
CA HIS A 419 25.82 6.30 9.09
C HIS A 419 25.57 7.71 9.65
N PHE A 420 24.33 8.17 9.54
CA PHE A 420 23.84 9.43 10.10
C PHE A 420 22.61 9.15 10.97
N GLY A 421 22.51 9.85 12.09
CA GLY A 421 21.36 9.70 12.97
C GLY A 421 21.22 10.84 13.96
N SER A 422 20.23 10.72 14.84
CA SER A 422 20.04 11.63 15.96
C SER A 422 19.69 10.87 17.23
N PHE A 423 20.20 11.35 18.37
CA PHE A 423 19.91 10.79 19.69
C PHE A 423 19.19 11.83 20.55
N LYS A 424 18.31 11.37 21.43
CA LYS A 424 17.65 12.21 22.41
C LYS A 424 18.35 12.11 23.76
N TYR A 425 18.86 13.23 24.26
CA TYR A 425 19.56 13.24 25.54
C TYR A 425 18.56 13.16 26.72
N ILE A 426 18.97 12.55 27.84
CA ILE A 426 18.10 12.28 29.00
C ILE A 426 17.50 13.55 29.61
N PHE A 427 18.22 14.68 29.54
CA PHE A 427 17.75 15.98 30.01
C PHE A 427 17.04 16.82 28.93
N GLY A 428 16.73 16.20 27.78
CA GLY A 428 16.09 16.84 26.63
C GLY A 428 17.07 17.25 25.53
N GLY A 429 16.52 17.61 24.37
CA GLY A 429 17.27 17.91 23.17
C GLY A 429 17.49 16.70 22.26
N VAL A 430 17.51 16.94 20.95
CA VAL A 430 17.83 15.96 19.91
C VAL A 430 19.10 16.42 19.21
N HIS A 431 20.13 15.57 19.20
CA HIS A 431 21.46 15.92 18.71
C HIS A 431 21.87 14.99 17.56
N PRO A 432 22.39 15.55 16.45
CA PRO A 432 22.87 14.75 15.34
C PRO A 432 24.21 14.09 15.67
N TYR A 433 24.46 12.94 15.05
CA TYR A 433 25.76 12.27 15.05
C TYR A 433 26.00 11.60 13.69
N GLN A 434 27.25 11.22 13.47
CA GLN A 434 27.64 10.44 12.30
C GLN A 434 28.76 9.46 12.65
N GLY A 435 28.82 8.37 11.91
CA GLY A 435 29.82 7.32 12.05
C GLY A 435 30.31 6.84 10.69
N SER A 436 31.55 6.39 10.58
CA SER A 436 32.06 5.76 9.36
C SER A 436 32.78 4.46 9.68
N THR A 437 32.67 3.49 8.78
CA THR A 437 33.53 2.31 8.81
C THR A 437 34.97 2.69 8.46
N LEU A 438 35.90 1.78 8.75
CA LEU A 438 37.18 1.77 8.06
C LEU A 438 36.96 1.51 6.55
N PRO A 439 37.86 1.98 5.68
CA PRO A 439 37.81 1.66 4.26
C PRO A 439 37.98 0.16 4.00
N PHE A 440 37.21 -0.38 3.07
CA PHE A 440 37.30 -1.76 2.59
C PHE A 440 37.40 -1.81 1.07
N LYS A 441 37.88 -2.92 0.52
CA LYS A 441 38.16 -3.03 -0.92
C LYS A 441 37.08 -3.84 -1.63
N VAL A 442 36.63 -3.35 -2.77
CA VAL A 442 35.80 -4.10 -3.74
C VAL A 442 36.66 -4.41 -4.96
N VAL A 443 36.67 -5.68 -5.39
CA VAL A 443 37.40 -6.14 -6.57
C VAL A 443 36.47 -6.80 -7.57
N ASN A 444 36.79 -6.69 -8.85
CA ASN A 444 36.16 -7.47 -9.89
C ASN A 444 37.09 -8.65 -10.22
N THR A 445 36.76 -9.83 -9.71
CA THR A 445 37.33 -11.08 -10.24
C THR A 445 36.60 -11.34 -11.53
N GLY A 446 37.27 -11.21 -12.68
CA GLY A 446 36.71 -11.27 -14.03
C GLY A 446 36.08 -12.61 -14.45
N GLY A 447 35.28 -13.23 -13.59
CA GLY A 447 34.31 -14.24 -13.96
C GLY A 447 33.34 -13.60 -14.93
N LYS A 448 33.45 -14.01 -16.19
CA LYS A 448 32.37 -13.92 -17.17
C LYS A 448 31.18 -14.77 -16.66
N TYR A 449 30.50 -14.31 -15.62
CA TYR A 449 29.10 -14.64 -15.47
C TYR A 449 28.38 -13.53 -16.21
N SER A 450 27.62 -13.96 -17.22
CA SER A 450 26.82 -13.09 -18.07
C SER A 450 26.19 -12.03 -17.19
N ARG A 451 26.33 -10.77 -17.60
CA ARG A 451 25.32 -9.73 -17.34
C ARG A 451 24.00 -10.45 -17.07
N PHE A 452 23.41 -10.31 -15.89
CA PHE A 452 21.95 -10.24 -15.86
C PHE A 452 21.54 -8.92 -16.55
N ARG A 453 21.94 -8.77 -17.82
CA ARG A 453 21.01 -8.40 -18.85
C ARG A 453 19.98 -9.51 -18.74
N SER A 454 18.77 -9.08 -18.49
CA SER A 454 17.56 -9.57 -19.11
C SER A 454 17.75 -9.98 -20.58
N ASP A 455 18.67 -10.88 -20.92
CA ASP A 455 18.74 -11.56 -22.22
C ASP A 455 17.75 -12.75 -22.24
N ILE A 456 16.61 -12.59 -21.56
CA ILE A 456 15.32 -13.13 -22.00
C ILE A 456 14.62 -11.99 -22.75
N TYR A 457 15.24 -11.53 -23.84
CA TYR A 457 14.61 -10.70 -24.86
C TYR A 457 15.08 -11.20 -26.22
N TYR A 458 14.38 -12.22 -26.72
CA TYR A 458 13.98 -12.42 -28.13
C TYR A 458 12.71 -13.27 -28.16
#